data_AF-A0A522NFS5-F1
#
_entry.id   AF-A0A522NFS5-F1
#
_cell.length_a   1.000
_cell.length_b   1.000
_cell.length_c   1.000
_cell.angle_alpha   90.00
_cell.angle_beta   90.00
_cell.angle_gamma   90.00
#
_symmetry.space_group_name_H-M   'P 1'
#
loop_
_entity.id
_entity.type
_entity.pdbx_description
1 polymer ?
#
loop_
_entity_poly.entity_id
_entity_poly.type
_entity_poly.pdbx_seq_one_letter_code
_entity_poly.pdbx_strand_id
1 'polypeptide(L)'
;MLTPHAIDDPDPQLLAQAPPFYVLSFPSDGHGGWVLPTGYSPQCDPCLGVPVPPYHDHLLTGAPGLGTQGTSGRDYTAPWRIVLMVYSPSYVSGGQFVPVTSDEDLPAAIAAHEFLPIGPGGSAELPLPVVLICPLVSPSASR
;
A
#
# COMPACT_ATOMS: atom_id res chain seq x y z
N MET A 1 6.03 21.47 11.04
CA MET A 1 5.72 20.63 9.87
C MET A 1 4.49 19.83 10.21
N LEU A 2 3.49 19.79 9.32
CA LEU A 2 2.33 18.90 9.47
C LEU A 2 2.79 17.49 9.10
N THR A 3 2.76 16.56 10.06
CA THR A 3 3.03 15.15 9.80
C THR A 3 1.80 14.50 9.16
N PRO A 4 1.97 13.42 8.37
CA PRO A 4 0.84 12.61 7.95
C PRO A 4 0.02 12.22 9.17
N HIS A 5 -1.31 12.32 9.08
CA HIS A 5 -2.20 11.92 10.17
C HIS A 5 -3.38 11.14 9.65
N ALA A 6 -3.72 10.10 10.41
CA ALA A 6 -4.89 9.28 10.18
C ALA A 6 -6.11 9.91 10.85
N ILE A 7 -7.24 9.87 10.15
CA ILE A 7 -8.56 10.11 10.72
C ILE A 7 -9.22 8.73 10.82
N ASP A 8 -9.43 8.26 12.06
CA ASP A 8 -9.96 6.92 12.34
C ASP A 8 -11.50 6.84 12.29
N ASP A 9 -12.18 8.00 12.21
CA ASP A 9 -13.63 8.14 12.00
C ASP A 9 -13.91 9.28 11.00
N PRO A 10 -13.56 9.09 9.72
CA PRO A 10 -13.72 10.11 8.69
C PRO A 10 -15.20 10.29 8.32
N ASP A 11 -15.55 11.47 7.81
CA ASP A 11 -16.85 11.68 7.18
C ASP A 11 -17.10 10.57 6.11
N PRO A 12 -18.29 9.94 6.08
CA PRO A 12 -18.54 8.83 5.16
C PRO A 12 -18.41 9.20 3.67
N GLN A 13 -18.72 10.44 3.29
CA GLN A 13 -18.53 10.90 1.91
C GLN A 13 -17.05 11.08 1.60
N LEU A 14 -16.27 11.59 2.56
CA LEU A 14 -14.82 11.67 2.43
C LEU A 14 -14.19 10.29 2.22
N LEU A 15 -14.56 9.31 3.07
CA LEU A 15 -14.08 7.93 2.95
C LEU A 15 -14.45 7.27 1.62
N ALA A 16 -15.66 7.54 1.11
CA ALA A 16 -16.15 6.95 -0.15
C ALA A 16 -15.49 7.55 -1.40
N GLN A 17 -15.05 8.82 -1.34
CA GLN A 17 -14.45 9.53 -2.47
C GLN A 17 -12.91 9.46 -2.48
N ALA A 18 -12.31 9.17 -1.32
CA ALA A 18 -10.86 9.06 -1.18
C ALA A 18 -10.30 7.94 -2.09
N PRO A 19 -9.24 8.21 -2.89
CA PRO A 19 -8.57 7.16 -3.64
C PRO A 19 -7.93 6.14 -2.68
N PRO A 20 -7.77 4.88 -3.11
CA PRO A 20 -7.13 3.87 -2.29
C PRO A 20 -5.61 4.12 -2.18
N PHE A 21 -5.11 3.96 -0.97
CA PHE A 21 -3.71 3.76 -0.65
C PHE A 21 -3.56 2.33 -0.17
N TYR A 22 -2.84 1.51 -0.92
CA TYR A 22 -2.68 0.10 -0.60
C TYR A 22 -1.46 -0.10 0.29
N VAL A 23 -1.67 -0.87 1.35
CA VAL A 23 -0.62 -1.41 2.22
C VAL A 23 -0.55 -2.90 1.95
N LEU A 24 0.54 -3.38 1.35
CA LEU A 24 0.75 -4.80 1.07
C LEU A 24 1.64 -5.40 2.15
N SER A 25 1.03 -6.08 3.11
CA SER A 25 1.75 -6.68 4.24
C SER A 25 2.26 -8.07 3.91
N PHE A 26 3.35 -8.44 4.57
CA PHE A 26 3.79 -9.83 4.63
C PHE A 26 2.93 -10.64 5.61
N PRO A 27 2.82 -11.96 5.44
CA PRO A 27 2.08 -12.80 6.38
C PRO A 27 2.88 -12.99 7.68
N SER A 28 2.17 -13.19 8.79
CA SER A 28 2.80 -13.54 10.06
C SER A 28 3.34 -14.97 10.05
N ASP A 29 4.44 -15.20 10.76
CA ASP A 29 4.98 -16.54 11.02
C ASP A 29 4.23 -17.31 12.13
N GLY A 30 3.22 -16.69 12.76
CA GLY A 30 2.47 -17.27 13.88
C GLY A 30 3.18 -17.19 15.24
N HIS A 31 4.39 -16.62 15.29
CA HIS A 31 5.23 -16.48 16.48
C HIS A 31 5.58 -15.02 16.80
N GLY A 32 4.85 -14.07 16.20
CA GLY A 32 5.07 -12.63 16.38
C GLY A 32 6.10 -12.03 15.41
N GLY A 33 6.58 -12.83 14.45
CA GLY A 33 7.39 -12.38 13.33
C GLY A 33 6.60 -12.35 12.02
N TRP A 34 7.31 -12.00 10.95
CA TRP A 34 6.81 -11.88 9.59
C TRP A 34 7.61 -12.78 8.67
N VAL A 35 6.92 -13.44 7.74
CA VAL A 35 7.57 -14.22 6.69
C VAL A 35 8.00 -13.24 5.60
N LEU A 36 9.31 -12.96 5.52
CA LEU A 36 9.88 -12.11 4.48
C LEU A 36 10.50 -12.97 3.36
N PRO A 37 10.38 -12.54 2.09
CA PRO A 37 11.14 -13.15 1.02
C PRO A 37 12.64 -12.97 1.29
N THR A 38 13.42 -14.03 1.05
CA THR A 38 14.87 -13.99 1.33
C THR A 38 15.56 -12.92 0.48
N GLY A 39 16.27 -12.00 1.13
CA GLY A 39 17.02 -10.93 0.44
C GLY A 39 16.16 -9.77 -0.06
N TYR A 40 14.84 -9.80 0.18
CA TYR A 40 13.95 -8.70 -0.15
C TYR A 40 13.90 -7.67 0.99
N SER A 41 14.00 -6.39 0.62
CA SER A 41 13.69 -5.27 1.50
C SER A 41 12.36 -4.67 1.03
N PRO A 42 11.37 -4.47 1.91
CA PRO A 42 10.10 -3.88 1.51
C PRO A 42 10.23 -2.56 0.79
N GLN A 43 9.35 -2.37 -0.18
CA GLN A 43 9.31 -1.20 -1.02
C GLN A 43 8.86 -0.02 -0.17
N CYS A 44 9.62 1.05 -0.29
CA CYS A 44 9.30 2.35 0.26
C CYS A 44 9.19 3.32 -0.92
N ASP A 45 8.28 3.06 -1.86
CA ASP A 45 8.12 3.89 -3.04
C ASP A 45 6.65 4.10 -3.43
N PRO A 46 6.14 5.33 -3.32
CA PRO A 46 6.73 6.46 -2.59
C PRO A 46 6.82 6.22 -1.08
N CYS A 47 7.96 6.58 -0.47
CA CYS A 47 8.08 6.63 0.99
C CYS A 47 7.17 7.72 1.58
N LEU A 48 6.30 7.33 2.50
CA LEU A 48 5.72 8.26 3.47
C LEU A 48 6.80 8.62 4.49
N GLY A 49 6.98 9.90 4.82
CA GLY A 49 8.01 10.39 5.76
C GLY A 49 7.85 9.97 7.24
N VAL A 50 7.16 8.86 7.51
CA VAL A 50 7.00 8.21 8.82
C VAL A 50 7.89 6.96 8.87
N PRO A 51 8.28 6.45 10.05
CA PRO A 51 8.91 5.14 10.13
C PRO A 51 7.94 4.09 9.61
N VAL A 52 8.10 3.71 8.34
CA VAL A 52 7.36 2.64 7.68
C VAL A 52 7.75 1.34 8.39
N PRO A 53 6.81 0.60 8.99
CA PRO A 53 7.10 -0.73 9.53
C PRO A 53 7.81 -1.56 8.46
N PRO A 54 8.92 -2.26 8.78
CA PRO A 54 9.79 -2.89 7.80
C PRO A 54 9.19 -4.19 7.21
N TYR A 55 7.86 -4.30 7.14
CA TYR A 55 7.12 -5.51 6.81
C TYR A 55 5.91 -5.26 5.92
N HIS A 56 5.89 -4.17 5.16
CA HIS A 56 4.90 -3.97 4.10
C HIS A 56 5.41 -3.04 3.01
N ASP A 57 4.79 -3.19 1.84
CA ASP A 57 4.95 -2.34 0.68
C ASP A 57 3.79 -1.32 0.63
N HIS A 58 4.04 -0.17 0.00
CA HIS A 58 3.02 0.85 -0.25
C HIS A 58 2.75 1.02 -1.74
N LEU A 59 1.48 1.01 -2.15
CA LEU A 59 1.09 1.42 -3.50
C LEU A 59 0.12 2.59 -3.45
N LEU A 60 0.45 3.63 -4.21
CA LEU A 60 -0.38 4.81 -4.36
C LEU A 60 -1.00 4.82 -5.74
N THR A 61 -2.31 5.02 -5.80
CA THR A 61 -2.98 5.39 -7.04
C THR A 61 -2.68 6.87 -7.31
N GLY A 62 -1.58 7.15 -8.03
CA GLY A 62 -1.09 8.50 -8.34
C GLY A 62 -0.08 9.06 -7.32
N ALA A 63 1.21 9.08 -7.68
CA ALA A 63 2.29 9.55 -6.81
C ALA A 63 2.59 11.06 -6.97
N PRO A 64 2.99 11.77 -5.90
CA PRO A 64 3.44 13.16 -5.99
C PRO A 64 4.86 13.25 -6.57
N GLY A 65 5.00 13.93 -7.70
CA GLY A 65 6.28 14.38 -8.24
C GLY A 65 6.35 15.91 -8.26
N LEU A 66 7.52 16.47 -7.96
CA LEU A 66 7.85 17.85 -8.34
C LEU A 66 8.28 17.77 -9.82
N GLY A 67 7.42 18.19 -10.76
CA GLY A 67 7.59 17.98 -12.22
C GLY A 67 8.95 18.43 -12.81
N THR A 68 9.31 17.99 -14.01
CA THR A 68 9.04 18.77 -15.25
C THR A 68 8.51 17.94 -16.44
N GLN A 69 8.60 16.61 -16.38
CA GLN A 69 7.66 15.63 -16.94
C GLN A 69 7.58 14.44 -15.97
N GLY A 70 7.57 14.79 -14.67
CA GLY A 70 7.23 13.89 -13.58
C GLY A 70 5.72 13.75 -13.50
N THR A 71 5.16 12.83 -14.27
CA THR A 71 3.74 12.51 -14.19
C THR A 71 3.51 11.44 -13.12
N SER A 72 2.78 11.78 -12.06
CA SER A 72 1.35 11.59 -12.22
C SER A 72 0.82 12.88 -12.85
N GLY A 73 0.19 12.80 -14.02
CA GLY A 73 -0.55 13.96 -14.51
C GLY A 73 -1.62 14.29 -13.47
N ARG A 74 -1.84 15.58 -13.18
CA ARG A 74 -3.05 16.19 -12.55
C ARG A 74 -3.67 15.60 -11.25
N ASP A 75 -3.27 14.44 -10.73
CA ASP A 75 -4.19 13.59 -9.96
C ASP A 75 -3.72 13.20 -8.54
N TYR A 76 -2.69 13.88 -7.98
CA TYR A 76 -2.43 13.77 -6.53
C TYR A 76 -3.66 14.25 -5.76
N THR A 77 -4.45 13.30 -5.28
CA THR A 77 -5.74 13.51 -4.63
C THR A 77 -5.65 12.96 -3.22
N ALA A 78 -5.05 13.71 -2.32
CA ALA A 78 -5.31 13.52 -0.91
C ALA A 78 -6.70 14.09 -0.60
N PRO A 79 -7.47 13.45 0.30
CA PRO A 79 -7.02 12.42 1.23
C PRO A 79 -7.26 10.97 0.74
N TRP A 80 -6.49 10.00 1.26
CA TRP A 80 -6.55 8.59 0.82
C TRP A 80 -7.21 7.67 1.83
N ARG A 81 -7.97 6.68 1.36
CA ARG A 81 -8.46 5.59 2.21
C ARG A 81 -7.48 4.44 2.20
N ILE A 82 -7.22 3.84 3.36
CA ILE A 82 -6.27 2.73 3.46
C ILE A 82 -6.96 1.43 3.05
N VAL A 83 -6.30 0.66 2.18
CA VAL A 83 -6.69 -0.70 1.82
C VAL A 83 -5.56 -1.64 2.19
N LEU A 84 -5.80 -2.55 3.13
CA LEU A 84 -4.83 -3.57 3.53
C LEU A 84 -4.96 -4.79 2.62
N MET A 85 -3.82 -5.32 2.19
CA MET A 85 -3.70 -6.62 1.54
C MET A 85 -2.57 -7.40 2.21
N VAL A 86 -2.64 -8.73 2.21
CA VAL A 86 -1.61 -9.58 2.81
C VAL A 86 -1.16 -10.62 1.79
N TYR A 87 0.12 -10.67 1.46
CA TYR A 87 0.64 -11.70 0.56
C TYR A 87 0.41 -13.10 1.12
N SER A 88 0.17 -14.08 0.24
CA SER A 88 0.02 -15.47 0.64
C SER A 88 1.37 -16.04 1.10
N PRO A 89 1.41 -16.83 2.19
CA PRO A 89 2.65 -17.43 2.67
C PRO A 89 3.36 -18.27 1.61
N SER A 90 2.60 -18.98 0.78
CA SER A 90 3.12 -19.80 -0.33
C SER A 90 3.80 -18.97 -1.41
N TYR A 91 3.27 -17.77 -1.72
CA TYR A 91 3.89 -16.89 -2.71
C TYR A 91 5.22 -16.33 -2.20
N VAL A 92 5.21 -15.82 -0.96
CA VAL A 92 6.40 -15.23 -0.32
C VAL A 92 7.53 -16.24 -0.13
N SER A 93 7.21 -17.47 0.29
CA SER A 93 8.20 -18.52 0.58
C SER A 93 8.57 -19.38 -0.64
N GLY A 94 7.86 -19.25 -1.77
CA GLY A 94 8.01 -20.10 -2.95
C GLY A 94 9.27 -19.87 -3.78
N GLY A 95 10.11 -18.89 -3.43
CA GLY A 95 11.36 -18.58 -4.14
C GLY A 95 11.19 -17.82 -5.47
N GLN A 96 9.95 -17.45 -5.82
CA GLN A 96 9.63 -16.66 -7.02
C GLN A 96 8.93 -15.34 -6.67
N PHE A 97 9.09 -14.85 -5.44
CA PHE A 97 8.46 -13.63 -4.99
C PHE A 97 8.90 -12.44 -5.87
N VAL A 98 7.93 -11.76 -6.45
CA VAL A 98 8.08 -10.47 -7.12
C VAL A 98 7.10 -9.51 -6.43
N PRO A 99 7.57 -8.39 -5.85
CA PRO A 99 6.66 -7.44 -5.22
C PRO A 99 5.75 -6.81 -6.27
N VAL A 100 4.49 -6.55 -5.91
CA VAL A 100 3.61 -5.71 -6.70
C VAL A 100 4.02 -4.26 -6.51
N THR A 101 4.47 -3.61 -7.59
CA THR A 101 5.02 -2.24 -7.57
C THR A 101 4.07 -1.20 -8.18
N SER A 102 2.91 -1.62 -8.70
CA SER A 102 1.92 -0.71 -9.30
C SER A 102 0.50 -1.18 -9.01
N ASP A 103 -0.44 -0.26 -8.95
CA ASP A 103 -1.88 -0.54 -8.82
C ASP A 103 -2.46 -1.18 -10.08
N GLU A 104 -1.86 -0.96 -11.24
CA GLU A 104 -2.24 -1.59 -12.52
C GLU A 104 -2.01 -3.12 -12.50
N ASP A 105 -1.04 -3.60 -11.70
CA ASP A 105 -0.69 -5.02 -11.59
C ASP A 105 -1.55 -5.79 -10.56
N LEU A 106 -2.25 -5.07 -9.66
CA LEU A 106 -3.06 -5.68 -8.60
C LEU A 106 -4.12 -6.66 -9.12
N PRO A 107 -4.89 -6.38 -10.18
CA PRO A 107 -5.89 -7.34 -10.68
C PRO A 107 -5.27 -8.67 -11.11
N ALA A 108 -4.08 -8.66 -11.71
CA ALA A 108 -3.38 -9.86 -12.13
C ALA A 108 -2.83 -10.64 -10.91
N ALA A 109 -2.21 -9.95 -9.96
CA ALA A 109 -1.71 -10.54 -8.72
C ALA A 109 -2.84 -11.17 -7.86
N ILE A 110 -3.99 -10.51 -7.78
CA ILE A 110 -5.19 -11.05 -7.11
C ILE A 110 -5.69 -12.30 -7.83
N ALA A 111 -5.78 -12.28 -9.17
CA ALA A 111 -6.21 -13.43 -9.97
C ALA A 111 -5.23 -14.61 -9.87
N ALA A 112 -3.95 -14.34 -9.62
CA ALA A 112 -2.92 -15.35 -9.39
C ALA A 112 -2.87 -15.89 -7.94
N HIS A 113 -3.76 -15.43 -7.06
CA HIS A 113 -3.79 -15.81 -5.64
C HIS A 113 -2.50 -15.48 -4.86
N GLU A 114 -1.84 -14.39 -5.26
CA GLU A 114 -0.64 -13.90 -4.57
C GLU A 114 -0.99 -13.28 -3.20
N PHE A 115 -2.27 -12.95 -2.96
CA PHE A 115 -2.79 -12.38 -1.71
C PHE A 115 -3.80 -13.31 -1.01
N LEU A 116 -3.87 -13.20 0.31
CA LEU A 116 -4.86 -13.89 1.15
C LEU A 116 -6.23 -13.21 1.05
N PRO A 117 -7.34 -13.99 1.09
CA PRO A 117 -8.70 -13.46 1.09
C PRO A 117 -9.11 -12.94 2.48
N ILE A 118 -8.59 -11.78 2.88
CA ILE A 118 -8.79 -11.19 4.22
C ILE A 118 -9.96 -10.21 4.30
N GLY A 119 -10.54 -9.84 3.16
CA GLY A 119 -11.57 -8.84 3.04
C GLY A 119 -13.00 -9.39 3.02
N PRO A 120 -14.00 -8.49 2.91
CA PRO A 120 -15.40 -8.87 2.88
C PRO A 120 -15.72 -9.85 1.75
N GLY A 121 -16.46 -10.91 2.06
CA GLY A 121 -16.84 -11.90 1.05
C GLY A 121 -15.67 -12.72 0.48
N GLY A 122 -14.51 -12.71 1.15
CA GLY A 122 -13.31 -13.42 0.69
C GLY A 122 -12.49 -12.65 -0.36
N SER A 123 -12.66 -11.32 -0.44
CA SER A 123 -11.79 -10.48 -1.26
C SER A 123 -10.36 -10.44 -0.72
N ALA A 124 -9.38 -10.18 -1.58
CA ALA A 124 -8.00 -9.92 -1.17
C ALA A 124 -7.84 -8.54 -0.49
N GLU A 125 -8.69 -7.58 -0.88
CA GLU A 125 -8.68 -6.21 -0.38
C GLU A 125 -9.50 -6.10 0.92
N LEU A 126 -8.89 -5.58 1.97
CA LEU A 126 -9.55 -5.17 3.21
C LEU A 126 -9.53 -3.62 3.33
N PRO A 127 -10.60 -2.93 2.90
CA PRO A 127 -10.73 -1.49 3.13
C PRO A 127 -10.83 -1.19 4.63
N LEU A 128 -10.03 -0.24 5.12
CA LEU A 128 -10.08 0.23 6.50
C LEU A 128 -10.94 1.50 6.60
N PRO A 129 -11.64 1.72 7.73
CA PRO A 129 -12.43 2.94 7.96
C PRO A 129 -11.54 4.13 8.33
N VAL A 130 -10.38 4.26 7.70
CA VAL A 130 -9.34 5.24 8.03
C VAL A 130 -8.96 6.01 6.78
N VAL A 131 -8.82 7.33 6.93
CA VAL A 131 -8.34 8.21 5.88
C VAL A 131 -7.03 8.88 6.28
N LEU A 132 -6.02 8.81 5.42
CA LEU A 132 -4.74 9.47 5.58
C LEU A 132 -4.78 10.87 4.95
N ILE A 133 -4.49 11.89 5.75
CA ILE A 133 -4.45 13.28 5.30
C ILE A 133 -3.08 13.93 5.53
N CYS A 134 -2.79 14.96 4.72
CA CYS A 134 -1.48 15.61 4.64
C CYS A 134 -0.27 14.63 4.50
N PRO A 135 -0.32 13.59 3.65
CA PRO A 135 0.85 12.75 3.47
C PRO A 135 1.97 13.56 2.82
N LEU A 136 3.15 13.56 3.46
CA LEU A 136 4.39 14.05 2.87
C LEU A 136 5.12 12.85 2.30
N VAL A 137 5.28 12.85 0.99
CA VAL A 137 6.11 11.88 0.27
C VAL A 137 7.54 12.39 0.22
N SER A 138 8.50 11.46 0.31
CA SER A 138 9.93 11.79 0.19
C SER A 138 10.22 12.60 -1.09
N PRO A 139 11.10 13.62 -1.05
CA PRO A 139 11.59 14.29 -2.25
C PRO A 139 12.26 13.35 -3.28
N SER A 140 12.66 12.15 -2.85
CA SER A 140 13.25 11.10 -3.67
C SER A 140 12.27 10.04 -4.17
N ALA A 141 10.96 10.26 -4.01
CA ALA A 141 9.96 9.39 -4.62
C ALA A 141 10.02 9.56 -6.14
N SER A 142 10.44 8.51 -6.82
CA SER A 142 10.55 8.45 -8.26
C SER A 142 10.36 6.99 -8.68
N ARG A 143 9.58 6.75 -9.72
CA ARG A 143 9.78 5.54 -10.54
C ARG A 143 11.17 5.58 -11.17
#